data_AF-A0A5B6UAT8-F1
#
_entry.id   AF-A0A5B6UAT8-F1
#
_cell.length_a   1.000
_cell.length_b   1.000
_cell.length_c   1.000
_cell.angle_alpha   90.00
_cell.angle_beta   90.00
_cell.angle_gamma   90.00
#
_symmetry.space_group_name_H-M   'P 1'
#
loop_
_entity.id
_entity.type
_entity.pdbx_description
1 polymer ?
#
loop_
_entity_poly.entity_id
_entity_poly.type
_entity_poly.pdbx_seq_one_letter_code
_entity_poly.pdbx_strand_id
1 'polypeptide(L)'
;MGNCCSDVGGRMAAVGGTAAITGNQSDAVDMYLKSRGIHGILSQIELSFSATNLRDRDVFSKSDPMLVVYIKERDGAVIEVFRTEVVLNSLNPTWIKKYTIAYHFEVVQTLLFHVFDVDTQFLNIEVKVYSSNAAFS
;
A
#
# COMPACT_ATOMS: atom_id res chain seq x y z
N MET A 1 -55.19 29.22 5.84
CA MET A 1 -53.88 29.56 5.28
C MET A 1 -53.43 28.42 4.39
N GLY A 2 -52.78 28.75 3.26
CA GLY A 2 -52.65 27.97 2.01
C GLY A 2 -52.15 26.53 2.18
N ASN A 3 -52.56 25.54 1.38
CA ASN A 3 -52.70 25.41 -0.09
C ASN A 3 -51.37 25.11 -0.83
N CYS A 4 -51.47 24.13 -1.74
CA CYS A 4 -50.59 23.80 -2.88
C CYS A 4 -49.34 22.92 -2.63
N CYS A 5 -49.04 21.85 -3.38
CA CYS A 5 -49.60 21.31 -4.63
C CYS A 5 -49.06 19.89 -4.96
N SER A 6 -49.96 19.03 -5.49
CA SER A 6 -49.84 18.02 -6.59
C SER A 6 -48.53 17.20 -6.78
N ASP A 7 -48.54 15.91 -7.11
CA ASP A 7 -49.35 15.29 -8.15
C ASP A 7 -49.39 13.76 -8.03
N VAL A 8 -50.54 13.18 -8.40
CA VAL A 8 -50.83 11.74 -8.41
C VAL A 8 -50.39 11.19 -9.76
N GLY A 9 -49.16 10.71 -9.83
CA GLY A 9 -48.67 9.85 -10.90
C GLY A 9 -48.82 8.38 -10.50
N GLY A 10 -50.05 7.87 -10.50
CA GLY A 10 -50.34 6.49 -10.13
C GLY A 10 -49.51 5.49 -10.93
N ARG A 11 -49.11 4.41 -10.28
CA ARG A 11 -48.82 3.12 -10.92
C ARG A 11 -48.76 2.00 -9.90
N MET A 12 -49.95 1.48 -9.59
CA MET A 12 -50.10 0.07 -9.26
C MET A 12 -49.57 -0.73 -10.45
N ALA A 13 -48.40 -1.35 -10.31
CA ALA A 13 -47.96 -2.40 -11.22
C ALA A 13 -48.27 -3.73 -10.55
N ALA A 14 -49.31 -4.37 -11.08
CA ALA A 14 -49.79 -5.67 -10.71
C ALA A 14 -48.74 -6.77 -10.99
N VAL A 15 -48.98 -7.91 -10.35
CA VAL A 15 -48.42 -9.22 -10.68
C VAL A 15 -48.41 -9.45 -12.20
N GLY A 16 -47.23 -9.76 -12.76
CA GLY A 16 -47.07 -10.41 -14.07
C GLY A 16 -46.42 -9.56 -15.16
N GLY A 17 -45.26 -10.01 -15.66
CA GLY A 17 -44.85 -9.80 -17.06
C GLY A 17 -43.84 -8.68 -17.36
N THR A 18 -42.59 -9.09 -17.59
CA THR A 18 -41.62 -8.55 -18.57
C THR A 18 -41.33 -7.04 -18.55
N ALA A 19 -40.42 -6.62 -17.66
CA ALA A 19 -39.59 -5.44 -17.88
C ALA A 19 -38.23 -5.88 -18.43
N ALA A 20 -37.94 -5.39 -19.64
CA ALA A 20 -36.66 -5.38 -20.37
C ALA A 20 -35.48 -6.20 -19.78
N ILE A 21 -35.16 -7.29 -20.47
CA ILE A 21 -33.85 -7.95 -20.39
C ILE A 21 -32.85 -7.00 -21.08
N THR A 22 -32.17 -6.18 -20.29
CA THR A 22 -30.91 -5.57 -20.70
C THR A 22 -29.93 -5.67 -19.53
N GLY A 23 -29.23 -6.80 -19.47
CA GLY A 23 -28.18 -7.07 -18.48
C GLY A 23 -28.44 -8.34 -17.67
N ASN A 24 -27.91 -9.47 -18.14
CA ASN A 24 -27.77 -10.69 -17.37
C ASN A 24 -26.98 -10.40 -16.07
N GLN A 25 -27.65 -10.44 -14.92
CA GLN A 25 -27.15 -10.94 -13.63
C GLN A 25 -28.22 -10.71 -12.57
N SER A 26 -28.73 -11.77 -11.95
CA SER A 26 -29.80 -11.66 -10.95
C SER A 26 -29.25 -10.95 -9.70
N ASP A 27 -29.93 -9.92 -9.22
CA ASP A 27 -29.53 -9.15 -8.03
C ASP A 27 -29.28 -10.05 -6.79
N ALA A 28 -29.96 -11.19 -6.71
CA ALA A 28 -29.74 -12.19 -5.67
C ALA A 28 -28.36 -12.87 -5.77
N VAL A 29 -27.84 -13.11 -6.98
CA VAL A 29 -26.50 -13.67 -7.17
C VAL A 29 -25.44 -12.63 -6.81
N ASP A 30 -25.65 -11.36 -7.18
CA ASP A 30 -24.78 -10.25 -6.82
C ASP A 30 -24.72 -10.05 -5.29
N MET A 31 -25.88 -10.02 -4.63
CA MET A 31 -25.95 -9.92 -3.17
C MET A 31 -25.30 -11.12 -2.47
N TYR A 32 -25.44 -12.33 -3.02
CA TYR A 32 -24.80 -13.54 -2.50
C TYR A 32 -23.27 -13.49 -2.65
N LEU A 33 -22.75 -13.12 -3.82
CA LEU A 33 -21.32 -12.94 -4.06
C LEU A 33 -20.72 -11.84 -3.17
N LYS A 34 -21.47 -10.75 -2.96
CA LYS A 34 -21.12 -9.67 -2.02
C LYS A 34 -21.11 -10.14 -0.56
N SER A 35 -22.11 -10.92 -0.15
CA SER A 35 -22.19 -11.48 1.22
C SER A 35 -21.05 -12.46 1.52
N ARG A 36 -20.53 -13.13 0.49
CA ARG A 36 -19.39 -14.06 0.60
C ARG A 36 -18.03 -13.37 0.48
N GLY A 37 -17.99 -12.05 0.36
CA GLY A 37 -16.74 -11.29 0.24
C GLY A 37 -15.96 -11.58 -1.04
N ILE A 38 -16.58 -12.18 -2.07
CA ILE A 38 -15.91 -12.53 -3.33
C ILE A 38 -15.51 -11.27 -4.10
N HIS A 39 -16.23 -10.17 -3.92
CA HIS A 39 -15.79 -8.84 -4.32
C HIS A 39 -14.84 -8.24 -3.26
N GLY A 40 -13.62 -8.75 -3.22
CA GLY A 40 -12.45 -8.05 -2.67
C GLY A 40 -12.59 -7.55 -1.23
N ILE A 41 -12.64 -8.47 -0.27
CA ILE A 41 -12.46 -8.13 1.17
C ILE A 41 -11.00 -7.80 1.54
N LEU A 42 -10.05 -7.91 0.61
CA LEU A 42 -8.66 -7.49 0.82
C LEU A 42 -8.54 -5.99 0.51
N SER A 43 -8.52 -5.16 1.55
CA SER A 43 -8.19 -3.74 1.39
C SER A 43 -6.67 -3.61 1.29
N GLN A 44 -6.19 -2.86 0.31
CA GLN A 44 -4.77 -2.57 0.16
C GLN A 44 -4.50 -1.15 0.66
N ILE A 45 -3.47 -0.99 1.51
CA ILE A 45 -3.06 0.30 2.03
C ILE A 45 -1.65 0.63 1.54
N GLU A 46 -1.38 1.92 1.38
CA GLU A 46 -0.08 2.43 0.97
C GLU A 46 0.53 3.24 2.12
N LEU A 47 1.74 2.88 2.52
CA LEU A 47 2.50 3.55 3.57
C LEU A 47 3.58 4.43 2.93
N SER A 48 3.55 5.72 3.27
CA SER A 48 4.59 6.69 2.99
C SER A 48 5.35 7.04 4.27
N PHE A 49 6.63 7.37 4.12
CA PHE A 49 7.53 7.53 5.27
C PHE A 49 8.29 8.86 5.21
N SER A 50 8.43 9.48 6.36
CA SER A 50 9.35 10.60 6.60
C SER A 50 9.87 10.53 8.03
N ALA A 51 11.03 11.13 8.27
CA ALA A 51 11.58 11.30 9.61
C ALA A 51 12.05 12.74 9.79
N THR A 52 12.11 13.19 11.05
CA THR A 52 12.63 14.51 11.40
C THR A 52 13.55 14.40 12.61
N ASN A 53 14.54 15.29 12.68
CA ASN A 53 15.52 15.35 13.76
C ASN A 53 16.22 14.01 14.02
N LEU A 54 16.62 13.31 12.95
CA LEU A 54 17.47 12.13 13.11
C LEU A 54 18.77 12.53 13.80
N ARG A 55 19.26 11.63 14.66
CA ARG A 55 20.53 11.85 15.36
C ARG A 55 21.65 11.80 14.33
N ASP A 56 22.42 12.88 14.26
CA ASP A 56 23.64 12.89 13.46
C ASP A 56 24.62 11.87 14.04
N ARG A 57 24.95 10.86 13.24
CA ARG A 57 25.90 9.81 13.59
C ARG A 57 27.26 10.04 12.94
N ASP A 58 27.34 10.97 12.00
CA ASP A 58 28.56 11.31 11.28
C ASP A 58 29.33 12.45 11.96
N VAL A 59 30.66 12.39 11.87
CA VAL A 59 31.58 13.38 12.48
C VAL A 59 31.93 14.50 11.50
N PHE A 60 31.85 14.23 10.20
CA PHE A 60 32.28 15.14 9.12
C PHE A 60 31.22 15.38 8.04
N SER A 61 30.07 14.69 8.09
CA SER A 61 28.94 14.77 7.16
C SER A 61 27.62 14.71 7.92
N LYS A 62 26.49 14.80 7.22
CA LYS A 62 25.18 14.45 7.77
C LYS A 62 24.89 13.00 7.44
N SER A 63 24.16 12.32 8.31
CA SER A 63 23.66 10.96 8.07
C SER A 63 22.93 10.79 6.72
N ASP A 64 23.05 9.57 6.18
CA ASP A 64 22.45 9.06 4.95
C ASP A 64 21.35 8.02 5.30
N PRO A 65 20.15 8.45 5.73
CA PRO A 65 19.14 7.56 6.29
C PRO A 65 18.43 6.66 5.27
N MET A 66 18.28 5.40 5.66
CA MET A 66 17.50 4.35 4.97
C MET A 66 16.54 3.68 5.95
N LEU A 67 15.27 3.55 5.57
CA LEU A 67 14.26 2.84 6.34
C LEU A 67 14.09 1.40 5.83
N VAL A 68 14.10 0.46 6.76
CA VAL A 68 13.75 -0.94 6.51
C VAL A 68 12.56 -1.32 7.39
N VAL A 69 11.55 -1.92 6.75
CA VAL A 69 10.33 -2.40 7.40
C VAL A 69 10.38 -3.91 7.48
N TYR A 70 10.08 -4.42 8.67
CA TYR A 70 10.00 -5.84 8.93
C TYR A 70 8.60 -6.21 9.44
N ILE A 71 8.19 -7.44 9.16
CA ILE A 71 7.02 -8.06 9.81
C ILE A 71 7.53 -9.00 10.89
N LYS A 72 6.96 -8.87 12.09
CA LYS A 72 7.17 -9.83 13.17
C LYS A 72 6.08 -10.90 13.11
N GLU A 73 6.48 -12.13 12.87
CA GLU A 73 5.58 -13.28 12.88
C GLU A 73 5.26 -13.73 14.31
N ARG A 74 4.24 -14.58 14.47
CA ARG A 74 3.85 -15.13 15.79
C ARG A 74 4.97 -15.92 16.44
N ASP A 75 5.81 -16.57 15.63
CA ASP A 75 6.94 -17.36 16.09
C ASP A 75 8.13 -16.49 16.54
N GLY A 76 7.99 -15.16 16.47
CA GLY A 76 9.01 -14.19 16.85
C GLY A 76 10.04 -13.92 15.75
N ALA A 77 9.98 -14.64 14.64
CA ALA A 77 10.79 -14.36 13.45
C ALA A 77 10.48 -12.97 12.90
N VAL A 78 11.52 -12.29 12.42
CA VAL A 78 11.43 -10.94 11.87
C VAL A 78 11.87 -11.02 10.41
N ILE A 79 10.96 -10.74 9.49
CA ILE A 79 11.19 -10.85 8.05
C ILE A 79 11.23 -9.46 7.44
N GLU A 80 12.28 -9.16 6.68
CA GLU A 80 12.36 -7.91 5.92
C GLU A 80 11.35 -7.94 4.78
N VAL A 81 10.43 -6.98 4.76
CA VAL A 81 9.37 -6.90 3.74
C VAL A 81 9.50 -5.71 2.81
N PHE A 82 10.20 -4.67 3.26
CA PHE A 82 10.35 -3.46 2.48
C PHE A 82 11.60 -2.68 2.89
N ARG A 83 12.23 -2.07 1.89
CA ARG A 83 13.40 -1.21 2.04
C ARG A 83 13.24 0.02 1.14
N THR A 84 13.40 1.20 1.73
CA THR A 84 13.41 2.47 1.01
C THR A 84 14.74 2.70 0.30
N GLU A 85 14.79 3.73 -0.53
CA GLU A 85 16.03 4.34 -0.95
C GLU A 85 16.80 4.98 0.22
N VAL A 86 18.07 5.24 -0.01
CA VAL A 86 18.93 6.03 0.87
C VAL A 86 18.78 7.50 0.51
N VAL A 87 18.46 8.34 1.48
CA VAL A 87 18.42 9.80 1.28
C VAL A 87 19.75 10.37 1.72
N LEU A 88 20.46 11.05 0.82
CA LEU A 88 21.81 11.53 1.12
C LEU A 88 21.81 12.82 1.94
N ASN A 89 22.71 12.90 2.91
CA ASN A 89 23.02 14.08 3.73
C ASN A 89 21.78 14.78 4.32
N SER A 90 20.86 14.01 4.90
CA SER A 90 19.60 14.54 5.43
C SER A 90 19.25 14.00 6.81
N LEU A 91 19.08 14.90 7.77
CA LEU A 91 18.53 14.58 9.09
C LEU A 91 16.99 14.60 9.11
N ASN A 92 16.37 15.01 8.00
CA ASN A 92 14.92 15.08 7.82
C ASN A 92 14.52 14.39 6.51
N PRO A 93 14.75 13.07 6.36
CA PRO A 93 14.49 12.38 5.12
C PRO A 93 12.98 12.29 4.85
N THR A 94 12.63 12.45 3.58
CA THR A 94 11.33 12.03 3.05
C THR A 94 11.60 10.98 1.99
N TRP A 95 11.12 9.76 2.22
CA TRP A 95 11.29 8.68 1.27
C TRP A 95 10.14 8.70 0.26
N ILE A 96 10.49 8.60 -1.02
CA ILE A 96 9.60 8.59 -2.18
C ILE A 96 8.98 7.20 -2.34
N LYS A 97 9.75 6.14 -2.05
CA LYS A 97 9.28 4.78 -2.21
C LYS A 97 8.20 4.47 -1.16
N LYS A 98 7.06 4.01 -1.66
CA LYS A 98 5.89 3.65 -0.86
C LYS A 98 5.81 2.14 -0.66
N TYR A 99 5.37 1.73 0.51
CA TYR A 99 5.15 0.32 0.82
C TYR A 99 3.67 0.00 0.75
N THR A 100 3.28 -0.86 -0.18
CA THR A 100 1.90 -1.28 -0.35
C THR A 100 1.67 -2.63 0.32
N ILE A 101 0.77 -2.69 1.31
CA ILE A 101 0.51 -3.89 2.11
C ILE A 101 -1.00 -4.22 2.13
N ALA A 102 -1.32 -5.51 2.14
CA ALA A 102 -2.68 -5.99 2.34
C ALA A 102 -3.09 -5.83 3.82
N TYR A 103 -4.21 -5.17 4.04
CA TYR A 103 -4.81 -5.00 5.35
C TYR A 103 -5.69 -6.19 5.70
N HIS A 104 -5.36 -6.87 6.80
CA HIS A 104 -6.11 -8.00 7.33
C HIS A 104 -6.76 -7.61 8.66
N PHE A 105 -8.05 -7.26 8.64
CA PHE A 105 -8.76 -6.76 9.83
C PHE A 105 -8.85 -7.77 10.98
N GLU A 106 -8.74 -9.07 10.69
CA GLU A 106 -8.81 -10.14 11.69
C GLU A 106 -7.46 -10.44 12.36
N VAL A 107 -6.37 -9.86 11.85
CA VAL A 107 -5.00 -10.23 12.25
C VAL A 107 -4.21 -9.00 12.68
N VAL A 108 -3.55 -9.10 13.84
CA VAL A 108 -2.55 -8.10 14.25
C VAL A 108 -1.30 -8.23 13.38
N GLN A 109 -1.08 -7.28 12.48
CA GLN A 109 0.11 -7.19 11.63
C GLN A 109 1.16 -6.33 12.32
N THR A 110 2.08 -6.94 13.07
CA THR A 110 3.15 -6.21 13.77
C THR A 110 4.25 -5.81 12.80
N LEU A 111 4.32 -4.50 12.50
CA LEU A 111 5.38 -3.90 11.70
C LEU A 111 6.47 -3.31 12.60
N LEU A 112 7.72 -3.55 12.23
CA LEU A 112 8.90 -2.98 12.86
C LEU A 112 9.62 -2.07 11.86
N PHE A 113 9.95 -0.86 12.30
CA PHE A 113 10.58 0.16 11.48
C PHE A 113 11.99 0.43 12.01
N HIS A 114 13.01 0.11 11.21
CA HIS A 114 14.40 0.40 11.55
C HIS A 114 14.96 1.43 10.57
N VAL A 115 15.47 2.54 11.10
CA VAL A 115 16.20 3.54 10.32
C VAL A 115 17.69 3.28 10.52
N PHE A 116 18.38 3.07 9.41
CA PHE A 116 19.82 2.88 9.35
C PHE A 116 20.47 4.12 8.77
N ASP A 117 21.67 4.42 9.26
CA ASP A 117 22.57 5.37 8.62
C ASP A 117 23.50 4.59 7.68
N VAL A 118 23.49 4.91 6.39
CA VAL A 118 24.26 4.19 5.38
C VAL A 118 25.54 4.95 5.12
N ASP A 119 26.65 4.53 5.72
CA ASP A 119 27.94 5.24 5.58
C ASP A 119 28.27 5.54 4.10
N THR A 120 28.61 6.80 3.83
CA THR A 120 28.85 7.34 2.49
C THR A 120 29.99 6.63 1.73
N GLN A 121 30.84 5.90 2.46
CA GLN A 121 31.91 5.06 1.91
C GLN A 121 31.39 3.95 0.98
N PHE A 122 30.14 3.50 1.17
CA PHE A 122 29.51 2.47 0.34
C PHE A 122 28.85 3.02 -0.93
N LEU A 123 28.67 4.35 -1.05
CA LEU A 123 28.10 4.99 -2.23
C LEU A 123 29.14 5.25 -3.34
N ASN A 124 30.43 5.25 -2.98
CA ASN A 124 31.54 5.40 -3.90
C ASN A 124 32.00 4.07 -4.55
N ILE A 125 31.31 2.96 -4.28
CA ILE A 125 31.49 1.74 -5.05
C ILE A 125 30.64 1.89 -6.30
N GLU A 126 31.23 2.54 -7.30
CA GLU A 126 30.82 2.48 -8.68
C GLU A 126 30.43 1.03 -9.00
N VAL A 127 29.25 0.85 -9.59
CA VAL A 127 28.84 -0.37 -10.28
C VAL A 127 29.87 -0.61 -11.38
N LYS A 128 31.04 -1.13 -11.02
CA LYS A 128 32.00 -1.68 -11.95
C LYS A 128 31.39 -3.00 -12.35
N VAL A 129 30.49 -2.86 -13.33
CA VAL A 129 29.98 -3.91 -14.19
C VAL A 129 31.08 -4.95 -14.29
N TYR A 130 30.86 -6.15 -13.75
CA TYR A 130 31.62 -7.33 -14.13
C TYR A 130 31.28 -7.65 -15.59
N SER A 131 31.58 -6.73 -16.50
CA SER A 131 31.74 -7.02 -17.92
C SER A 131 33.14 -7.56 -18.05
N SER A 132 33.35 -8.76 -17.52
CA SER A 132 34.40 -9.61 -18.06
C SER A 132 33.91 -10.06 -19.43
N ASN A 133 34.14 -9.22 -20.44
CA ASN A 133 34.25 -9.69 -21.81
C ASN A 133 35.44 -10.67 -21.83
N ALA A 134 35.14 -11.94 -21.63
CA ALA A 134 36.03 -13.03 -22.00
C ALA A 134 36.07 -13.06 -23.54
N ALA A 135 36.93 -12.22 -24.12
CA ALA A 135 37.40 -12.44 -25.47
C ALA A 135 38.31 -13.67 -25.43
N PHE A 136 37.75 -14.82 -25.81
CA PHE A 136 38.53 -16.01 -26.13
C PHE A 136 39.22 -15.74 -27.48
N SER A 137 40.55 -15.67 -27.45
CA SER A 137 41.39 -15.80 -28.64
C SER A 137 41.70 -17.27 -28.90
#